data_AF-A0A1M7YU77-F1
#
_entry.id   AF-A0A1M7YU77-F1
#
_cell.length_a   1.000
_cell.length_b   1.000
_cell.length_c   1.000
_cell.angle_alpha   90.00
_cell.angle_beta   90.00
_cell.angle_gamma   90.00
#
_symmetry.space_group_name_H-M   'P 1'
#
loop_
_entity.id
_entity.type
_entity.pdbx_description
1 polymer ?
#
loop_
_entity_poly.entity_id
_entity_poly.type
_entity_poly.pdbx_seq_one_letter_code
_entity_poly.pdbx_strand_id
1 'polypeptide(L)' 'MMLEMLPFDPDIAQKARELILESNHKLRDKDVDAKLIYQIQSYLNNLITLHALRNQSLEDSVSGLS' A
#
# COMPACT_ATOMS: atom_id res chain seq x y z
N MET A 1 12.03 -17.76 -11.15
CA MET A 1 11.59 -17.85 -9.74
C MET A 1 10.28 -17.07 -9.65
N MET A 2 9.15 -17.77 -9.51
CA MET A 2 7.88 -17.09 -9.26
C MET A 2 7.94 -16.61 -7.81
N LEU A 3 7.95 -15.30 -7.58
CA LEU A 3 7.72 -14.78 -6.23
C LEU A 3 6.26 -15.14 -5.92
N GLU A 4 6.03 -16.15 -5.09
CA GLU A 4 4.72 -16.35 -4.48
C GLU A 4 4.44 -15.08 -3.66
N MET A 5 3.66 -14.17 -4.24
CA MET A 5 3.28 -12.96 -3.55
C MET A 5 2.35 -13.35 -2.41
N LEU A 6 2.67 -12.84 -1.22
CA LEU A 6 1.86 -13.03 -0.03
C LEU A 6 0.41 -12.56 -0.29
N PRO A 7 -0.59 -13.24 0.29
CA PRO A 7 -1.98 -12.80 0.19
C PRO A 7 -2.15 -11.39 0.77
N PHE A 8 -3.14 -10.65 0.26
CA PHE A 8 -3.44 -9.33 0.81
C PHE A 8 -4.00 -9.47 2.22
N ASP A 9 -3.39 -8.75 3.17
CA ASP A 9 -3.86 -8.66 4.54
C ASP A 9 -4.29 -7.21 4.83
N PRO A 10 -5.58 -6.96 5.11
CA PRO A 10 -6.10 -5.62 5.36
C PRO A 10 -5.51 -4.97 6.62
N ASP A 11 -5.15 -5.75 7.63
CA ASP A 11 -4.58 -5.21 8.88
C ASP A 11 -3.14 -4.75 8.64
N ILE A 12 -2.36 -5.52 7.86
CA ILE A 12 -1.01 -5.10 7.43
C ILE A 12 -1.11 -3.84 6.56
N ALA A 13 -2.08 -3.80 5.64
CA ALA A 13 -2.31 -2.66 4.77
C ALA A 13 -2.69 -1.39 5.56
N GLN A 14 -3.51 -1.53 6.60
CA GLN A 14 -3.88 -0.43 7.49
C GLN A 14 -2.68 0.06 8.29
N LYS A 15 -1.93 -0.85 8.91
CA LYS A 15 -0.72 -0.53 9.67
C LYS A 15 0.35 0.14 8.81
N ALA A 16 0.49 -0.28 7.55
CA ALA A 16 1.40 0.37 6.59
C ALA A 16 0.99 1.83 6.33
N ARG A 17 -0.31 2.13 6.19
CA ARG A 17 -0.79 3.52 6.03
C ARG A 17 -0.52 4.38 7.25
N GLU A 18 -0.70 3.83 8.45
CA GLU A 18 -0.37 4.52 9.70
C GLU A 18 1.12 4.85 9.79
N LEU A 19 2.00 3.91 9.46
CA LEU A 19 3.45 4.13 9.42
C LEU A 19 3.87 5.17 8.39
N ILE A 20 3.20 5.23 7.23
CA ILE A 20 3.41 6.27 6.23
C ILE A 20 3.07 7.63 6.83
N LEU A 21 1.90 7.77 7.46
CA LEU A 21 1.46 9.02 8.10
C LEU A 21 2.42 9.47 9.21
N GLU A 22 2.84 8.55 10.09
CA GLU A 22 3.80 8.84 11.15
C GLU A 22 5.14 9.33 10.57
N SER A 23 5.62 8.66 9.52
CA SER A 23 6.86 9.03 8.84
C SER A 23 6.78 10.44 8.24
N ASN A 24 5.61 10.84 7.72
CA ASN A 24 5.42 12.18 7.17
C ASN A 24 5.50 13.27 8.21
N HIS A 25 4.90 13.06 9.38
CA HIS A 25 5.02 14.01 10.48
C HIS A 25 6.49 14.19 10.86
N LYS A 26 7.24 13.10 11.03
CA LYS A 26 8.67 13.16 11.35
C LYS A 26 9.54 13.81 10.26
N LEU A 27 9.19 13.65 8.99
CA LEU A 27 9.94 14.24 7.87
C LEU A 27 9.64 15.74 7.69
N ARG A 28 8.39 16.15 7.94
CA ARG A 28 7.98 17.56 7.94
C ARG A 28 8.74 18.37 8.98
N ASP A 29 9.00 17.78 10.15
CA ASP A 29 9.78 18.40 11.23
C ASP A 29 11.28 18.52 10.91
N LYS A 30 11.75 17.90 9.82
CA LYS A 30 13.16 17.87 9.40
C LYS A 30 13.46 18.72 8.17
N ASP A 31 12.52 19.59 7.77
CA ASP A 31 12.65 20.48 6.61
C ASP A 31 12.94 19.74 5.29
N VAL A 32 12.47 18.49 5.20
CA VAL A 32 12.56 17.67 3.98
C VAL A 32 11.57 18.21 2.95
N ASP A 33 11.97 18.21 1.67
CA ASP A 33 11.14 18.69 0.56
C ASP A 33 9.73 18.05 0.59
N ALA A 34 8.72 18.91 0.77
CA ALA A 34 7.32 18.51 0.83
C ALA A 34 6.86 17.78 -0.46
N LYS A 35 7.44 18.11 -1.61
CA LYS A 35 7.14 17.43 -2.88
C LYS A 35 7.66 15.99 -2.86
N LEU A 36 8.87 15.77 -2.36
CA LEU A 36 9.44 14.43 -2.22
C LEU A 36 8.62 13.58 -1.23
N ILE A 37 8.26 14.15 -0.08
CA ILE A 37 7.40 13.50 0.91
C ILE A 37 6.08 13.06 0.26
N TYR A 38 5.41 13.95 -0.48
CA TYR A 38 4.18 13.64 -1.18
C TYR A 38 4.35 12.52 -2.22
N GLN A 39 5.44 12.53 -2.99
CA GLN A 39 5.71 11.50 -3.99
C GLN A 39 5.90 10.12 -3.34
N ILE A 40 6.64 10.04 -2.23
CA ILE A 40 6.83 8.79 -1.47
C ILE A 40 5.49 8.27 -0.94
N GLN A 41 4.68 9.14 -0.33
CA GLN A 41 3.34 8.78 0.15
C GLN A 41 2.44 8.24 -0.96
N SER A 42 2.41 8.95 -2.09
CA SER A 42 1.57 8.59 -3.23
C SER A 42 1.98 7.23 -3.78
N TYR A 43 3.29 7.00 -3.95
CA TYR A 43 3.81 5.71 -4.40
C TYR A 43 3.42 4.56 -3.48
N LEU A 44 3.66 4.69 -2.17
CA LEU A 44 3.37 3.63 -1.20
C LEU A 44 1.86 3.34 -1.09
N ASN A 45 1.01 4.37 -1.05
CA ASN A 45 -0.43 4.18 -1.03
C ASN A 45 -0.93 3.49 -2.32
N ASN A 46 -0.39 3.85 -3.47
CA ASN A 46 -0.73 3.20 -4.73
C ASN A 46 -0.35 1.72 -4.73
N LEU A 47 0.81 1.35 -4.18
CA LEU A 47 1.21 -0.06 -4.05
C LEU A 47 0.22 -0.85 -3.20
N ILE A 48 -0.21 -0.30 -2.06
CA ILE A 48 -1.17 -0.97 -1.18
C ILE A 48 -2.53 -1.12 -1.89
N THR A 49 -2.99 -0.08 -2.58
CA THR A 49 -4.24 -0.11 -3.36
C THR A 49 -4.17 -1.12 -4.50
N LEU A 50 -3.07 -1.17 -5.25
CA LEU A 50 -2.88 -2.16 -6.31
C LEU A 50 -2.93 -3.59 -5.77
N HIS A 51 -2.34 -3.83 -4.60
CA HIS A 51 -2.36 -5.15 -3.98
C HIS A 51 -3.79 -5.55 -3.55
N ALA A 52 -4.57 -4.61 -3.01
CA ALA A 52 -5.96 -4.83 -2.66
C ALA A 52 -6.83 -5.14 -3.89
N LEU A 53 -6.72 -4.34 -4.95
CA LEU A 53 -7.49 -4.51 -6.20
C LEU A 53 -7.18 -5.86 -6.86
N ARG A 54 -5.91 -6.26 -6.87
CA ARG A 54 -5.51 -7.55 -7.41
C ARG A 54 -6.08 -8.72 -6.60
N ASN A 55 -6.06 -8.61 -5.27
CA ASN A 55 -6.64 -9.65 -4.41
C ASN A 55 -8.15 -9.79 -4.64
N GLN A 56 -8.87 -8.66 -4.72
CA GLN A 56 -10.29 -8.65 -5.04
C GLN A 56 -10.58 -9.27 -6.41
N SER A 57 -9.79 -8.92 -7.44
CA SER A 57 -9.93 -9.52 -8.77
C SER A 57 -9.67 -11.04 -8.78
N LEU A 58 -8.79 -11.55 -7.93
CA LEU A 58 -8.56 -13.00 -7.77
C LEU A 58 -9.76 -13.67 -7.10
N GLU A 59 -10.33 -13.07 -6.06
CA GLU A 59 -11.54 -13.55 -5.38
C GLU A 59 -12.75 -13.56 -6.33
N ASP A 60 -12.94 -12.49 -7.13
CA ASP A 60 -14.00 -12.38 -8.13
C ASP A 60 -13.84 -13.43 -9.25
N SER A 61 -12.61 -13.72 -9.66
CA SER A 61 -12.33 -14.72 -10.70
C SER A 61 -12.62 -16.15 -10.23
N VAL A 62 -12.40 -16.44 -8.94
CA VAL A 62 -12.70 -17.75 -8.34
C VAL A 62 -14.21 -17.92 -8.13
N SER A 63 -14.92 -16.86 -7.77
CA SER A 63 -16.37 -16.87 -7.54
C SER A 63 -17.23 -16.80 -8.82
N GLY A 64 -16.68 -16.33 -9.93
CA GLY A 64 -17.35 -16.36 -11.26
C GLY A 64 -17.30 -17.71 -11.99
N LEU A 65 -16.61 -18.72 -11.43
CA LEU A 65 -16.46 -20.07 -12.00
C LEU A 65 -17.32 -21.13 -11.28
N SER A 66 -18.15 -20.73 -10.30
CA SER A 66 -19.06 -21.60 -9.53
C SER A 66 -20.52 -21.45 -9.94
#